data_AF-A0A362X4R5-F1
#
_entry.id   AF-A0A362X4R5-F1
#
_cell.length_a   1.000
_cell.length_b   1.000
_cell.length_c   1.000
_cell.angle_alpha   90.00
_cell.angle_beta   90.00
_cell.angle_gamma   90.00
#
_symmetry.space_group_name_H-M   'P 1'
#
loop_
_entity.id
_entity.type
_entity.pdbx_description
1 polymer ?
#
loop_
_entity_poly.entity_id
_entity_poly.type
_entity_poly.pdbx_seq_one_letter_code
_entity_poly.pdbx_strand_id
1 'polypeptide(L)' 'MLSSKQSLALTGFITAGIFIFGILDILDNFIVLTVLTLMFFAVVLNLLYTNYKHKQD' A
#
# COMPACT_ATOMS: atom_id res chain seq x y z
N MET A 1 -14.91 5.92 -3.22
CA MET A 1 -14.25 6.70 -2.15
C MET A 1 -13.85 5.73 -1.08
N LEU A 2 -12.56 5.43 -0.94
CA LEU A 2 -12.08 4.86 0.31
C LEU A 2 -12.22 5.98 1.34
N SER A 3 -13.07 5.79 2.33
CA SER A 3 -13.20 6.73 3.44
C SER A 3 -11.81 6.96 4.04
N SER A 4 -11.50 8.17 4.50
CA SER A 4 -10.19 8.53 5.07
C SER A 4 -9.69 7.50 6.12
N LYS A 5 -10.62 6.84 6.83
CA LYS A 5 -10.33 5.72 7.72
C LYS A 5 -9.90 4.43 7.02
N GLN A 6 -10.51 4.07 5.89
CA GLN A 6 -10.12 2.90 5.09
C GLN A 6 -8.76 3.11 4.44
N SER A 7 -8.47 4.31 3.93
CA SER A 7 -7.16 4.59 3.35
C SER A 7 -6.06 4.53 4.42
N LEU A 8 -6.32 5.08 5.61
CA LEU A 8 -5.38 4.98 6.74
C LEU A 8 -5.18 3.53 7.19
N ALA A 9 -6.26 2.74 7.27
CA ALA A 9 -6.18 1.33 7.60
C ALA A 9 -5.39 0.55 6.54
N LEU A 10 -5.57 0.85 5.26
CA LEU A 10 -4.87 0.21 4.16
C LEU A 10 -3.36 0.55 4.15
N THR A 11 -3.01 1.82 4.42
CA THR A 11 -1.61 2.25 4.59
C THR A 11 -0.97 1.59 5.81
N GLY A 12 -1.68 1.49 6.93
CA GLY A 12 -1.23 0.78 8.12
C GLY A 12 -1.01 -0.72 7.85
N PHE A 13 -1.93 -1.35 7.11
CA PHE A 13 -1.85 -2.77 6.75
C PHE A 13 -0.64 -3.07 5.85
N ILE A 14 -0.35 -2.19 4.88
CA ILE A 14 0.83 -2.32 4.02
C ILE A 14 2.13 -2.12 4.81
N THR A 15 2.17 -1.12 5.69
CA THR A 15 3.35 -0.86 6.55
C THR A 15 3.62 -2.06 7.47
N ALA A 16 2.57 -2.60 8.10
CA ALA A 16 2.68 -3.79 8.93
C ALA A 16 3.09 -5.02 8.11
N GLY A 17 2.55 -5.18 6.90
CA GLY A 17 2.92 -6.25 5.97
C GLY A 17 4.40 -6.21 5.64
N ILE A 18 4.92 -5.07 5.17
CA ILE A 18 6.35 -4.90 4.86
C ILE A 18 7.23 -5.19 6.08
N PHE A 19 6.80 -4.78 7.28
CA PHE A 19 7.54 -5.02 8.51
C PHE A 19 7.59 -6.51 8.88
N ILE A 20 6.47 -7.23 8.79
CA ILE A 20 6.40 -8.67 9.06
C ILE A 20 7.21 -9.45 8.01
N PHE A 21 7.04 -9.14 6.73
CA PHE A 21 7.78 -9.80 5.65
C PHE A 21 9.29 -9.52 5.71
N GLY A 22 9.69 -8.33 6.16
CA GLY A 22 11.09 -7.97 6.41
C GLY A 22 11.69 -8.70 7.61
N ILE A 23 10.95 -8.88 8.72
CA ILE A 23 11.43 -9.64 9.89
C ILE A 23 11.56 -11.13 9.58
N LEU A 24 10.65 -11.67 8.78
CA LEU A 24 10.63 -13.09 8.45
C LEU A 24 11.68 -13.48 7.39
N ASP A 25 12.45 -12.49 6.88
CA ASP A 25 13.46 -12.62 5.83
C ASP A 25 12.94 -13.19 4.50
N ILE A 26 11.61 -13.26 4.36
CA ILE A 26 10.92 -13.70 3.13
C ILE A 26 10.99 -12.59 2.07
N LEU A 27 11.29 -11.36 2.48
CA LEU A 27 11.44 -10.21 1.61
C LEU A 27 12.63 -10.33 0.64
N ASP A 28 13.62 -11.18 0.93
CA ASP A 28 14.75 -11.47 0.03
C ASP A 28 14.33 -12.31 -1.20
N ASN A 29 13.12 -12.89 -1.18
CA ASN A 29 12.58 -13.54 -2.37
C ASN A 29 12.10 -12.49 -3.38
N PHE A 30 12.75 -12.46 -4.54
CA PHE A 30 12.43 -11.56 -5.65
C PHE A 30 10.93 -11.56 -6.03
N ILE A 31 10.27 -12.73 -6.00
CA ILE A 31 8.84 -12.86 -6.31
C ILE A 31 8.00 -12.15 -5.24
N VAL A 32 8.31 -12.38 -3.96
CA VAL A 32 7.57 -11.78 -2.84
C VAL A 32 7.78 -10.27 -2.81
N LEU A 33 9.02 -9.81 -2.99
CA LEU A 33 9.35 -8.40 -3.08
C LEU A 33 8.60 -7.69 -4.21
N THR A 34 8.52 -8.33 -5.38
CA THR A 34 7.81 -7.78 -6.54
C THR A 34 6.32 -7.65 -6.30
N VAL A 35 5.68 -8.70 -5.76
CA VAL A 35 4.24 -8.68 -5.45
C VAL A 35 3.91 -7.62 -4.39
N LEU A 36 4.73 -7.52 -3.35
CA LEU A 36 4.54 -6.54 -2.28
C LEU A 36 4.71 -5.11 -2.78
N THR A 37 5.69 -4.89 -3.67
CA THR A 37 5.92 -3.59 -4.31
C THR A 37 4.76 -3.18 -5.23
N LEU A 38 4.21 -4.12 -6.00
CA LEU A 38 3.01 -3.90 -6.82
C LEU A 38 1.81 -3.51 -5.95
N MET A 39 1.61 -4.19 -4.82
CA MET A 39 0.53 -3.89 -3.88
C MET A 39 0.70 -2.50 -3.24
N PHE A 40 1.95 -2.13 -2.90
CA PHE A 40 2.29 -0.78 -2.44
C PHE A 40 1.94 0.27 -3.50
N PHE A 41 2.37 0.06 -4.74
CA PHE A 41 2.06 0.97 -5.84
C PHE A 41 0.56 1.11 -6.10
N ALA A 42 -0.20 0.02 -6.05
CA ALA A 42 -1.65 0.06 -6.21
C ALA A 42 -2.33 0.95 -5.16
N VAL A 43 -1.85 0.92 -3.91
CA VAL A 43 -2.38 1.77 -2.83
C VAL A 43 -1.93 3.21 -2.98
N VAL A 44 -0.67 3.47 -3.34
CA VAL A 44 -0.20 4.84 -3.64
C VAL A 44 -0.99 5.45 -4.80
N LEU A 45 -1.20 4.70 -5.89
CA LEU A 45 -1.99 5.15 -7.03
C LEU A 45 -3.45 5.42 -6.63
N ASN A 46 -4.06 4.57 -5.81
CA ASN A 46 -5.41 4.79 -5.30
C ASN A 46 -5.49 6.05 -4.42
N LEU A 47 -4.49 6.27 -3.55
CA LEU A 47 -4.37 7.47 -2.72
C LEU A 47 -4.20 8.74 -3.58
N LEU A 48 -3.33 8.69 -4.60
CA LEU A 48 -3.11 9.81 -5.52
C LEU A 48 -4.36 10.10 -6.35
N TYR A 49 -5.02 9.06 -6.87
CA TYR A 49 -6.23 9.21 -7.67
C TYR A 49 -7.39 9.79 -6.85
N THR A 50 -7.55 9.35 -5.59
CA THR A 50 -8.59 9.91 -4.72
C THR A 50 -8.30 11.35 -4.31
N ASN A 51 -7.03 11.73 -4.09
CA ASN A 51 -6.65 13.11 -3.81
C ASN A 51 -6.80 14.01 -5.04
N TYR A 52 -6.45 13.50 -6.23
CA TYR A 52 -6.58 14.23 -7.48
C TYR A 52 -8.06 14.46 -7.84
N LYS A 53 -8.92 13.45 -7.63
CA LYS A 53 -10.37 13.59 -7.82
C LYS A 53 -10.98 14.62 -6.86
N HIS A 54 -10.57 14.62 -5.59
CA HIS A 54 -11.08 15.60 -4.62
C HIS A 54 -10.71 17.05 -4.99
N LYS A 55 -9.63 17.27 -5.74
CA LYS A 55 -9.20 18.60 -6.18
C LYS A 55 -9.96 19.13 -7.41
N GLN A 56 -10.80 18.31 -8.04
CA GLN A 56 -11.62 18.68 -9.20
C GLN A 56 -13.11 18.90 -8.87
N ASP A 57 -13.53 18.66 -7.62
CA ASP A 57 -14.86 18.99 -7.10
C ASP A 57 -14.83 20.33 -6.35
#